data_AF-A0A1Q9BW61-F1
#
_entry.id   AF-A0A1Q9BW61-F1
#
_cell.length_a   1.000
_cell.length_b   1.000
_cell.length_c   1.000
_cell.angle_alpha   90.00
_cell.angle_beta   90.00
_cell.angle_gamma   90.00
#
_symmetry.space_group_name_H-M   'P 1'
#
loop_
_entity.id
_entity.type
_entity.pdbx_description
1 polymer ?
#
loop_
_entity_poly.entity_id
_entity_poly.type
_entity_poly.pdbx_seq_one_letter_code
_entity_poly.pdbx_strand_id
1 'polypeptide(L)'
;MIELISLRATLLRVQLGRQVDSTNICPVHSARSCQCVSFPDAKHSKQAHMVVWPKWEVYEECLAKDRIMSANGDFQDFKKQVLKASVQEIDEQAAHATVMWNFLIAFAAKKHFYRNLIIQVFNKLMQVPSWVAAWEVDVKLHEKVQTLHEDLQSAIGAQHEVLRKSIAPAASKSVTLVRMDERPEEVRLAIEREKIIDAIKEEVESEEWAAEEEIEAEVSAETSTHPSLSALQDGIDAAIAIDDPSKMDSCGLSALNKLRIGCISCAGDDHLFSQELDNAPKVFNFLLSLLKQHKEFLNGVAEVINLLMASTWCSVFEKSQLLQERLRELPKPLQAALGLQSSKVLAHIDADARRQA
;
A
#
# COMPACT_ATOMS: atom_id res chain seq x y z
N MET A 1 -53.08 -23.53 5.26
CA MET A 1 -52.45 -24.51 6.16
C MET A 1 -52.51 -25.84 5.42
N ILE A 2 -51.34 -26.38 5.07
CA ILE A 2 -51.09 -27.62 4.31
C ILE A 2 -51.32 -27.50 2.79
N GLU A 3 -50.37 -28.12 2.06
CA GLU A 3 -50.22 -28.29 0.60
C GLU A 3 -49.65 -27.12 -0.22
N LEU A 4 -48.33 -27.15 -0.47
CA LEU A 4 -47.71 -27.08 -1.81
C LEU A 4 -46.17 -27.07 -1.69
N ILE A 5 -45.61 -28.17 -1.19
CA ILE A 5 -44.21 -28.57 -1.43
C ILE A 5 -44.27 -29.64 -2.51
N SER A 6 -44.27 -29.21 -3.77
CA SER A 6 -44.00 -30.05 -4.94
C SER A 6 -43.80 -29.13 -6.14
N LEU A 7 -42.81 -29.45 -6.99
CA LEU A 7 -42.38 -28.71 -8.19
C LEU A 7 -41.31 -27.62 -7.99
N ARG A 8 -40.05 -28.04 -7.85
CA ARG A 8 -38.93 -27.48 -8.65
C ARG A 8 -37.65 -28.31 -8.64
N ALA A 9 -37.80 -29.64 -8.67
CA ALA A 9 -36.73 -30.59 -8.94
C ALA A 9 -36.92 -31.23 -10.34
N THR A 10 -36.92 -30.42 -11.40
CA THR A 10 -36.92 -30.91 -12.79
C THR A 10 -36.40 -29.84 -13.74
N LEU A 11 -35.11 -29.50 -13.66
CA LEU A 11 -34.45 -28.74 -14.73
C LEU A 11 -32.93 -28.96 -14.76
N LEU A 12 -32.52 -30.23 -14.69
CA LEU A 12 -31.17 -30.69 -14.99
C LEU A 12 -31.28 -32.04 -15.72
N ARG A 13 -31.26 -32.00 -17.06
CA ARG A 13 -30.92 -33.08 -18.02
C ARG A 13 -31.69 -32.89 -19.34
N VAL A 14 -31.22 -31.99 -20.20
CA VAL A 14 -31.36 -32.12 -21.66
C VAL A 14 -30.18 -31.37 -22.29
N GLN A 15 -29.58 -31.96 -23.33
CA GLN A 15 -28.50 -31.45 -24.19
C GLN A 15 -27.04 -31.64 -23.74
N LEU A 16 -26.64 -32.92 -23.67
CA LEU A 16 -25.41 -33.36 -24.33
C LEU A 16 -25.73 -33.69 -25.79
N GLY A 17 -24.92 -33.21 -26.73
CA GLY A 17 -24.95 -33.68 -28.12
C GLY A 17 -24.57 -32.64 -29.15
N ARG A 18 -23.26 -32.40 -29.34
CA ARG A 18 -22.72 -32.10 -30.67
C ARG A 18 -21.23 -32.41 -30.75
N GLN A 19 -21.00 -33.63 -31.21
CA GLN A 19 -19.82 -34.13 -31.89
C GLN A 19 -19.62 -33.31 -33.18
N VAL A 20 -18.41 -32.78 -33.39
CA VAL A 20 -17.94 -32.34 -34.71
C VAL A 20 -16.52 -32.86 -34.87
N ASP A 21 -16.44 -34.00 -35.55
CA ASP A 21 -15.26 -34.39 -36.30
C ASP A 21 -15.15 -33.49 -37.54
N SER A 22 -13.96 -32.93 -37.78
CA SER A 22 -13.55 -32.47 -39.11
C SER A 22 -12.02 -32.44 -39.17
N THR A 23 -11.49 -33.55 -39.67
CA THR A 23 -10.28 -33.60 -40.49
C THR A 23 -10.33 -32.53 -41.58
N ASN A 24 -9.25 -31.75 -41.77
CA ASN A 24 -8.63 -31.58 -43.09
C ASN A 24 -7.37 -30.68 -43.08
N ILE A 25 -6.28 -31.30 -43.54
CA ILE A 25 -5.41 -30.88 -44.65
C ILE A 25 -4.59 -29.59 -44.45
N CYS A 26 -3.28 -29.81 -44.29
CA CYS A 26 -2.21 -28.85 -44.53
C CYS A 26 -2.16 -28.39 -46.00
N PRO A 27 -1.78 -27.14 -46.26
CA PRO A 27 -0.99 -26.79 -47.42
C PRO A 27 0.44 -26.43 -47.00
N VAL A 28 1.36 -27.27 -47.47
CA VAL A 28 2.77 -26.94 -47.66
C VAL A 28 2.84 -25.76 -48.63
N HIS A 29 3.48 -24.65 -48.26
CA HIS A 29 4.33 -23.86 -49.15
C HIS A 29 5.07 -22.72 -48.44
N SER A 30 6.30 -22.52 -48.91
CA SER A 30 7.11 -21.31 -48.90
C SER A 30 8.04 -21.08 -47.70
N ALA A 31 9.19 -21.75 -47.79
CA ALA A 31 10.44 -21.35 -47.16
C ALA A 31 10.76 -19.88 -47.47
N ARG A 32 10.72 -19.02 -46.45
CA ARG A 32 11.49 -17.78 -46.41
C ARG A 32 12.54 -17.93 -45.33
N SER A 33 13.79 -17.90 -45.78
CA SER A 33 15.00 -17.85 -44.98
C SER A 33 14.99 -16.62 -44.08
N CYS A 34 14.53 -16.77 -42.84
CA CYS A 34 14.80 -15.81 -41.77
C CYS A 34 16.24 -16.02 -41.31
N GLN A 35 17.10 -15.06 -41.58
CA GLN A 35 18.44 -14.98 -41.01
C GLN A 35 18.29 -14.88 -39.49
N CYS A 36 18.76 -15.92 -38.79
CA CYS A 36 18.90 -15.93 -37.35
C CYS A 36 19.95 -14.88 -36.97
N VAL A 37 19.51 -13.72 -36.49
CA VAL A 37 20.39 -12.77 -35.81
C VAL A 37 20.64 -13.36 -34.44
N SER A 38 21.84 -13.93 -34.24
CA SER A 38 22.31 -14.43 -32.96
C SER A 38 22.38 -13.26 -31.97
N PHE A 39 21.39 -13.12 -31.11
CA PHE A 39 21.48 -12.23 -29.96
C PHE A 39 22.52 -12.80 -28.99
N PRO A 40 23.46 -11.99 -28.49
CA PRO A 40 24.40 -12.44 -27.47
C PRO A 40 23.63 -12.78 -26.19
N ASP A 41 23.67 -14.05 -25.79
CA ASP A 41 23.22 -14.55 -24.49
C ASP A 41 24.07 -13.87 -23.39
N ALA A 42 23.67 -12.67 -22.99
CA ALA A 42 24.20 -12.00 -21.83
C ALA A 42 23.66 -12.73 -20.59
N LYS A 43 24.35 -13.82 -20.21
CA LYS A 43 24.16 -14.57 -18.97
C LYS A 43 24.50 -13.68 -17.77
N HIS A 44 23.63 -12.74 -17.45
CA HIS A 44 23.60 -12.10 -16.14
C HIS A 44 23.06 -13.16 -15.19
N SER A 45 23.98 -13.94 -14.61
CA SER A 45 23.69 -14.80 -13.48
C SER A 45 23.27 -13.91 -12.32
N LYS A 46 21.98 -13.55 -12.26
CA LYS A 46 21.38 -12.87 -11.10
C LYS A 46 21.71 -13.72 -9.89
N GLN A 47 22.61 -13.24 -9.03
CA GLN A 47 22.82 -13.84 -7.72
C GLN A 47 21.46 -13.90 -7.05
N ALA A 48 21.00 -15.11 -6.72
CA ALA A 48 19.74 -15.29 -6.05
C ALA A 48 19.84 -14.60 -4.69
N HIS A 49 19.16 -13.47 -4.54
CA HIS A 49 19.08 -12.75 -3.29
C HIS A 49 18.40 -13.65 -2.26
N MET A 50 19.17 -14.18 -1.30
CA MET A 50 18.68 -15.11 -0.30
C MET A 50 17.74 -14.37 0.66
N VAL A 51 16.49 -14.80 0.73
CA VAL A 51 15.49 -14.23 1.66
C VAL A 51 15.92 -14.50 3.10
N VAL A 52 16.06 -13.44 3.90
CA VAL A 52 16.39 -13.55 5.34
C VAL A 52 15.09 -13.66 6.13
N TRP A 53 14.78 -14.87 6.60
CA TRP A 53 13.58 -15.12 7.39
C TRP A 53 13.70 -14.56 8.82
N PRO A 54 12.60 -14.08 9.43
CA PRO A 54 12.59 -13.59 10.80
C PRO A 54 12.82 -14.74 11.79
N LYS A 55 13.25 -14.38 13.01
CA LYS A 55 13.41 -15.34 14.11
C LYS A 55 12.04 -15.85 14.57
N TRP A 56 11.79 -17.15 14.41
CA TRP A 56 10.50 -17.76 14.69
C TRP A 56 10.09 -17.67 16.17
N GLU A 57 11.08 -17.65 17.06
CA GLU A 57 10.90 -17.56 18.52
C GLU A 57 10.16 -16.27 18.92
N VAL A 58 10.29 -15.20 18.12
CA VAL A 58 9.60 -13.93 18.37
C VAL A 58 8.08 -14.11 18.28
N TYR A 59 7.59 -14.87 17.30
CA TYR A 59 6.15 -15.11 17.12
C TYR A 59 5.60 -16.05 18.18
N GLU A 60 6.38 -17.06 18.57
CA GLU A 60 6.04 -17.96 19.67
C GLU A 60 5.93 -17.19 20.99
N GLU A 61 6.90 -16.32 21.29
CA GLU A 61 6.87 -15.46 22.47
C GLU A 61 5.69 -14.50 22.43
N CYS A 62 5.42 -13.88 21.27
CA CYS A 62 4.27 -12.98 21.07
C CYS A 62 2.95 -13.69 21.38
N LEU A 63 2.78 -14.92 20.91
CA LEU A 63 1.59 -15.73 21.19
C LEU A 63 1.52 -16.15 22.66
N ALA A 64 2.63 -16.62 23.24
CA ALA A 64 2.67 -17.09 24.62
C ALA A 64 2.40 -15.96 25.64
N LYS A 65 2.85 -14.74 25.34
CA LYS A 65 2.70 -13.56 26.22
C LYS A 65 1.54 -12.64 25.83
N ASP A 66 0.73 -13.01 24.84
CA ASP A 66 -0.34 -12.18 24.24
C ASP A 66 0.14 -10.75 23.86
N ARG A 67 1.38 -10.63 23.37
CA ARG A 67 2.02 -9.35 22.97
C ARG A 67 1.69 -8.96 21.52
N ILE A 68 0.50 -9.33 21.06
CA ILE A 68 0.08 -9.14 19.66
C ILE A 68 -0.06 -7.65 19.30
N MET A 69 -0.43 -6.80 20.27
CA MET A 69 -0.64 -5.37 20.03
C MET A 69 0.64 -4.59 19.70
N SER A 70 1.81 -5.11 20.09
CA SER A 70 3.13 -4.50 19.83
C SER A 70 3.86 -5.11 18.63
N ALA A 71 3.38 -6.23 18.08
CA ALA A 71 4.06 -6.99 17.02
C ALA A 71 3.86 -6.40 15.61
N ASN A 72 3.72 -5.08 15.48
CA ASN A 72 3.49 -4.45 14.17
C ASN A 72 4.75 -4.55 13.29
N GLY A 73 5.93 -4.32 13.87
CA GLY A 73 7.21 -4.43 13.15
C GLY A 73 7.43 -5.86 12.66
N ASP A 74 7.30 -6.83 13.57
CA ASP A 74 7.45 -8.26 13.26
C ASP A 74 6.50 -8.71 12.15
N PHE A 75 5.23 -8.28 12.19
CA PHE A 75 4.27 -8.57 11.12
C PHE A 75 4.69 -7.95 9.78
N GLN A 76 5.17 -6.71 9.75
CA GLN A 76 5.61 -6.06 8.50
C GLN A 76 6.84 -6.75 7.92
N ASP A 77 7.80 -7.12 8.78
CA ASP A 77 8.99 -7.86 8.37
C ASP A 77 8.61 -9.21 7.77
N PHE A 78 7.76 -9.98 8.46
CA PHE A 78 7.24 -11.24 7.93
C PHE A 78 6.50 -11.06 6.60
N LYS A 79 5.61 -10.06 6.51
CA LYS A 79 4.87 -9.74 5.29
C LYS A 79 5.84 -9.51 4.14
N LYS A 80 6.83 -8.63 4.33
CA LYS A 80 7.85 -8.31 3.33
C LYS A 80 8.56 -9.57 2.83
N GLN A 81 9.01 -10.44 3.75
CA GLN A 81 9.69 -11.69 3.36
C GLN A 81 8.77 -12.66 2.62
N VAL A 82 7.54 -12.90 3.11
CA VAL A 82 6.58 -13.81 2.46
C VAL A 82 6.20 -13.34 1.06
N LEU A 83 5.98 -12.04 0.88
CA LEU A 83 5.59 -11.51 -0.42
C LEU A 83 6.74 -11.64 -1.42
N LYS A 84 7.99 -11.37 -1.01
CA LYS A 84 9.18 -11.51 -1.87
C LYS A 84 9.50 -12.97 -2.21
N ALA A 85 9.38 -13.86 -1.23
CA ALA A 85 9.77 -15.26 -1.35
C ALA A 85 9.03 -16.02 -2.47
N SER A 86 9.78 -16.96 -3.07
CA SER A 86 9.26 -17.99 -3.94
C SER A 86 8.42 -19.01 -3.15
N VAL A 87 7.62 -19.80 -3.86
CA VAL A 87 6.83 -20.89 -3.23
C VAL A 87 7.74 -21.93 -2.57
N GLN A 88 8.93 -22.17 -3.12
CA GLN A 88 9.90 -23.12 -2.59
C GLN A 88 10.51 -22.62 -1.27
N GLU A 89 10.95 -21.36 -1.23
CA GLU A 89 11.51 -20.76 0.00
C GLU A 89 10.47 -20.71 1.13
N ILE A 90 9.18 -20.50 0.82
CA ILE A 90 8.11 -20.57 1.81
C ILE A 90 7.88 -22.02 2.27
N ASP A 91 7.94 -22.99 1.37
CA ASP A 91 7.78 -24.42 1.67
C ASP A 91 8.86 -24.93 2.63
N GLU A 92 10.10 -24.45 2.50
CA GLU A 92 11.19 -24.74 3.43
C GLU A 92 10.89 -24.30 4.87
N GLN A 93 10.01 -23.32 5.05
CA GLN A 93 9.57 -22.83 6.36
C GLN A 93 8.31 -23.53 6.90
N ALA A 94 7.83 -24.59 6.24
CA ALA A 94 6.57 -25.27 6.61
C ALA A 94 6.54 -25.81 8.04
N ALA A 95 7.70 -26.10 8.65
CA ALA A 95 7.80 -26.51 10.05
C ALA A 95 7.21 -25.47 11.02
N HIS A 96 7.16 -24.19 10.63
CA HIS A 96 6.66 -23.08 11.44
C HIS A 96 5.23 -22.64 11.07
N ALA A 97 4.60 -23.31 10.09
CA ALA A 97 3.30 -22.90 9.54
C ALA A 97 2.21 -22.79 10.63
N THR A 98 2.13 -23.76 11.54
CA THR A 98 1.12 -23.76 12.61
C THR A 98 1.27 -22.58 13.57
N VAL A 99 2.50 -22.24 13.96
CA VAL A 99 2.78 -21.08 14.83
C VAL A 99 2.37 -19.80 14.11
N MET A 100 2.74 -19.69 12.83
CA MET A 100 2.45 -18.49 12.05
C MET A 100 0.95 -18.31 11.78
N TRP A 101 0.21 -19.38 11.50
CA TRP A 101 -1.25 -19.29 11.37
C TRP A 101 -1.92 -18.81 12.65
N ASN A 102 -1.48 -19.33 13.81
CA ASN A 102 -1.96 -18.84 15.10
C ASN A 102 -1.66 -17.36 15.30
N PHE A 103 -0.45 -16.91 14.95
CA PHE A 103 -0.06 -15.50 15.03
C PHE A 103 -0.92 -14.62 14.13
N LEU A 104 -1.06 -14.97 12.85
CA LEU A 104 -1.80 -14.17 11.88
C LEU A 104 -3.29 -14.02 12.27
N ILE A 105 -3.93 -15.08 12.78
CA ILE A 105 -5.32 -15.01 13.24
C ILE A 105 -5.42 -14.14 14.51
N ALA A 106 -4.52 -14.31 15.47
CA ALA A 106 -4.50 -13.49 16.68
C ALA A 106 -4.26 -12.00 16.35
N PHE A 107 -3.36 -11.73 15.41
CA PHE A 107 -3.07 -10.39 14.90
C PHE A 107 -4.29 -9.78 14.20
N ALA A 108 -4.95 -10.55 13.33
CA ALA A 108 -6.19 -10.18 12.65
C ALA A 108 -7.32 -9.79 13.63
N ALA A 109 -7.46 -10.54 14.73
CA ALA A 109 -8.47 -10.26 15.75
C ALA A 109 -8.24 -8.92 16.46
N LYS A 110 -6.98 -8.50 16.64
CA LYS A 110 -6.63 -7.28 17.38
C LYS A 110 -6.45 -6.06 16.47
N LYS A 111 -6.04 -6.25 15.21
CA LYS A 111 -5.56 -5.18 14.32
C LYS A 111 -6.31 -5.15 12.98
N HIS A 112 -7.61 -4.89 13.02
CA HIS A 112 -8.48 -4.88 11.84
C HIS A 112 -8.01 -3.92 10.71
N PHE A 113 -7.25 -2.88 11.02
CA PHE A 113 -6.73 -1.94 10.01
C PHE A 113 -5.67 -2.56 9.08
N TYR A 114 -5.04 -3.68 9.47
CA TYR A 114 -4.11 -4.44 8.62
C TYR A 114 -4.81 -5.46 7.72
N ARG A 115 -6.14 -5.47 7.67
CA ARG A 115 -6.96 -6.43 6.92
C ARG A 115 -6.43 -6.76 5.52
N ASN A 116 -6.18 -5.75 4.68
CA ASN A 116 -5.74 -5.98 3.31
C ASN A 116 -4.36 -6.65 3.26
N LEU A 117 -3.44 -6.28 4.15
CA LEU A 117 -2.11 -6.89 4.24
C LEU A 117 -2.20 -8.35 4.71
N ILE A 118 -3.09 -8.64 5.68
CA ILE A 118 -3.32 -9.99 6.16
C ILE A 118 -3.86 -10.86 5.03
N ILE A 119 -4.83 -10.37 4.24
CA ILE A 119 -5.40 -11.09 3.10
C ILE A 119 -4.31 -11.42 2.07
N GLN A 120 -3.40 -10.49 1.78
CA GLN A 120 -2.26 -10.73 0.88
C GLN A 120 -1.36 -11.85 1.39
N VAL A 121 -1.00 -11.85 2.68
CA VAL A 121 -0.18 -12.89 3.30
C VAL A 121 -0.89 -14.25 3.25
N PHE A 122 -2.17 -14.30 3.61
CA PHE A 122 -2.97 -15.54 3.51
C PHE A 122 -3.00 -16.06 2.07
N ASN A 123 -3.31 -15.21 1.09
CA ASN A 123 -3.36 -15.60 -0.31
C ASN A 123 -2.03 -16.21 -0.77
N LYS A 124 -0.91 -15.58 -0.40
CA LYS A 124 0.44 -16.04 -0.76
C LYS A 124 0.80 -17.37 -0.11
N LEU A 125 0.57 -17.53 1.19
CA LEU A 125 0.86 -18.76 1.93
C LEU A 125 0.00 -19.94 1.46
N MET A 126 -1.26 -19.70 1.07
CA MET A 126 -2.16 -20.74 0.54
C MET A 126 -1.75 -21.28 -0.84
N GLN A 127 -0.77 -20.67 -1.52
CA GLN A 127 -0.19 -21.22 -2.75
C GLN A 127 0.78 -22.38 -2.47
N VAL A 128 1.15 -22.60 -1.20
CA VAL A 128 2.15 -23.60 -0.80
C VAL A 128 1.46 -24.82 -0.17
N PRO A 129 1.49 -26.01 -0.80
CA PRO A 129 0.70 -27.16 -0.34
C PRO A 129 0.98 -27.60 1.10
N SER A 130 2.22 -27.50 1.59
CA SER A 130 2.57 -27.85 2.97
C SER A 130 1.93 -26.93 4.01
N TRP A 131 1.80 -25.63 3.70
CA TRP A 131 1.12 -24.64 4.53
C TRP A 131 -0.39 -24.85 4.55
N VAL A 132 -0.98 -25.27 3.42
CA VAL A 132 -2.37 -25.70 3.34
C VAL A 132 -2.61 -26.96 4.18
N ALA A 133 -1.71 -27.94 4.10
CA ALA A 133 -1.81 -29.14 4.92
C ALA A 133 -1.72 -28.83 6.43
N ALA A 134 -0.82 -27.93 6.83
CA ALA A 134 -0.71 -27.48 8.22
C ALA A 134 -2.00 -26.79 8.70
N TRP A 135 -2.65 -26.01 7.83
CA TRP A 135 -3.96 -25.41 8.12
C TRP A 135 -5.04 -26.46 8.34
N GLU A 136 -5.18 -27.42 7.42
CA GLU A 136 -6.23 -28.44 7.47
C GLU A 136 -6.14 -29.38 8.68
N VAL A 137 -4.93 -29.60 9.20
CA VAL A 137 -4.69 -30.48 10.36
C VAL A 137 -5.16 -29.85 11.68
N ASP A 138 -5.04 -28.52 11.85
CA ASP A 138 -5.36 -27.86 13.12
C ASP A 138 -6.77 -27.25 13.12
N VAL A 139 -7.75 -28.06 13.53
CA VAL A 139 -9.16 -27.65 13.65
C VAL A 139 -9.35 -26.43 14.56
N LYS A 140 -8.47 -26.20 15.54
CA LYS A 140 -8.58 -25.03 16.43
C LYS A 140 -8.32 -23.72 15.68
N LEU A 141 -7.54 -23.74 14.59
CA LEU A 141 -7.38 -22.57 13.73
C LEU A 141 -8.71 -22.18 13.09
N HIS A 142 -9.50 -23.16 12.65
CA HIS A 142 -10.81 -22.91 12.05
C HIS A 142 -11.76 -22.25 13.04
N GLU A 143 -11.81 -22.74 14.28
CA GLU A 143 -12.60 -22.14 15.36
C GLU A 143 -12.17 -20.69 15.62
N LYS A 144 -10.85 -20.43 15.67
CA LYS A 144 -10.33 -19.07 15.86
C LYS A 144 -10.69 -18.13 14.70
N VAL A 145 -10.66 -18.59 13.45
CA VAL A 145 -11.11 -17.78 12.30
C VAL A 145 -12.57 -17.39 12.44
N GLN A 146 -13.42 -18.28 12.94
CA GLN A 146 -14.84 -18.00 13.13
C GLN A 146 -15.10 -16.91 14.19
N THR A 147 -14.12 -16.60 15.04
CA THR A 147 -14.19 -15.48 16.00
C THR A 147 -13.81 -14.13 15.39
N LEU A 148 -13.26 -14.09 14.17
CA LEU A 148 -12.93 -12.85 13.49
C LEU A 148 -14.20 -12.10 13.04
N HIS A 149 -14.07 -10.83 12.69
CA HIS A 149 -15.19 -10.07 12.12
C HIS A 149 -15.72 -10.72 10.83
N GLU A 150 -17.04 -10.77 10.64
CA GLU A 150 -17.67 -11.46 9.50
C GLU A 150 -17.12 -11.00 8.14
N ASP A 151 -16.92 -9.70 7.98
CA ASP A 151 -16.34 -9.17 6.74
C ASP A 151 -14.92 -9.72 6.49
N LEU A 152 -14.09 -9.87 7.54
CA LEU A 152 -12.73 -10.38 7.40
C LEU A 152 -12.73 -11.89 7.12
N GLN A 153 -13.62 -12.63 7.79
CA GLN A 153 -13.86 -14.03 7.47
C GLN A 153 -14.25 -14.20 5.99
N SER A 154 -15.18 -13.39 5.51
CA SER A 154 -15.65 -13.42 4.12
C SER A 154 -14.50 -13.17 3.14
N ALA A 155 -13.63 -12.19 3.43
CA ALA A 155 -12.49 -11.86 2.60
C ALA A 155 -11.41 -12.96 2.61
N ILE A 156 -11.14 -13.59 3.76
CA ILE A 156 -10.24 -14.75 3.89
C ILE A 156 -10.82 -15.94 3.12
N GLY A 157 -12.10 -16.24 3.30
CA GLY A 157 -12.79 -17.34 2.63
C GLY A 157 -12.90 -17.17 1.10
N ALA A 158 -12.84 -15.95 0.59
CA ALA A 158 -12.79 -15.67 -0.84
C ALA A 158 -11.44 -16.06 -1.49
N GLN A 159 -10.35 -16.12 -0.72
CA GLN A 159 -9.01 -16.34 -1.27
C GLN A 159 -8.76 -17.80 -1.68
N HIS A 160 -9.30 -18.77 -0.94
CA HIS A 160 -9.03 -20.18 -1.17
C HIS A 160 -10.17 -21.09 -0.68
N GLU A 161 -10.43 -22.18 -1.40
CA GLU A 161 -11.53 -23.11 -1.09
C GLU A 161 -11.41 -23.74 0.31
N VAL A 162 -10.19 -24.05 0.74
CA VAL A 162 -9.92 -24.61 2.08
C VAL A 162 -10.30 -23.60 3.19
N LEU A 163 -9.99 -22.32 2.99
CA LEU A 163 -10.35 -21.26 3.92
C LEU A 163 -11.86 -21.06 3.95
N ARG A 164 -12.54 -21.17 2.81
CA ARG A 164 -13.99 -21.08 2.70
C ARG A 164 -14.73 -22.10 3.56
N LYS A 165 -14.16 -23.28 3.78
CA LYS A 165 -14.72 -24.31 4.66
C LYS A 165 -14.54 -24.00 6.15
N SER A 166 -13.62 -23.09 6.47
CA SER A 166 -13.24 -22.77 7.85
C SER A 166 -14.04 -21.60 8.44
N ILE A 167 -14.68 -20.78 7.59
CA ILE A 167 -15.43 -19.57 8.00
C ILE A 167 -16.85 -19.89 8.46
N ALA A 168 -17.43 -18.99 9.25
CA ALA A 168 -18.79 -19.16 9.75
C ALA A 168 -19.83 -19.16 8.60
N PRO A 169 -20.95 -19.90 8.73
CA PRO A 169 -22.00 -19.95 7.70
C PRO A 169 -22.59 -18.58 7.36
N ALA A 170 -22.62 -17.64 8.32
CA ALA A 170 -23.05 -16.26 8.09
C ALA A 170 -22.11 -15.53 7.12
N ALA A 171 -20.80 -15.56 7.39
CA ALA A 171 -19.77 -14.98 6.53
C ALA A 171 -19.71 -15.63 5.14
N SER A 172 -19.97 -16.95 5.05
CA SER A 172 -19.96 -17.67 3.76
C SER A 172 -20.94 -17.08 2.73
N LYS A 173 -22.08 -16.54 3.19
CA LYS A 173 -23.06 -15.88 2.32
C LYS A 173 -22.57 -14.53 1.79
N SER A 174 -21.65 -13.89 2.51
CA SER A 174 -21.10 -12.57 2.19
C SER A 174 -19.81 -12.64 1.36
N VAL A 175 -19.32 -13.83 1.02
CA VAL A 175 -18.13 -14.02 0.16
C VAL A 175 -18.30 -13.35 -1.21
N THR A 176 -19.52 -13.27 -1.75
CA THR A 176 -19.80 -12.56 -3.02
C THR A 176 -19.82 -11.04 -2.87
N LEU A 177 -19.89 -10.53 -1.63
CA LEU A 177 -19.93 -9.10 -1.28
C LEU A 177 -18.57 -8.57 -0.82
N VAL A 178 -17.50 -9.36 -0.96
CA VAL A 178 -16.14 -8.94 -0.66
C VAL A 178 -15.77 -7.71 -1.50
N ARG A 179 -15.03 -6.78 -0.88
CA ARG A 179 -14.64 -5.51 -1.50
C ARG A 179 -13.82 -5.79 -2.77
N MET A 180 -13.87 -4.88 -3.75
CA MET A 180 -13.17 -5.09 -5.02
C MET A 180 -11.67 -5.34 -4.80
N ASP A 181 -11.04 -4.52 -3.95
CA ASP A 181 -9.62 -4.58 -3.59
C ASP A 181 -9.22 -5.84 -2.80
N GLU A 182 -10.18 -6.63 -2.35
CA GLU A 182 -9.98 -7.88 -1.59
C GLU A 182 -10.25 -9.13 -2.43
N ARG A 183 -10.61 -8.98 -3.71
CA ARG A 183 -10.81 -10.12 -4.61
C ARG A 183 -9.48 -10.82 -4.90
N PRO A 184 -9.46 -12.16 -5.07
CA PRO A 184 -8.21 -12.91 -5.27
C PRO A 184 -7.31 -12.36 -6.38
N GLU A 185 -7.88 -11.95 -7.52
CA GLU A 185 -7.10 -11.39 -8.62
C GLU A 185 -6.53 -10.00 -8.30
N GLU A 186 -7.30 -9.13 -7.65
CA GLU A 186 -6.84 -7.81 -7.21
C GLU A 186 -5.77 -7.91 -6.12
N VAL A 187 -5.91 -8.89 -5.21
CA VAL A 187 -4.91 -9.21 -4.18
C VAL A 187 -3.60 -9.67 -4.83
N ARG A 188 -3.66 -10.52 -5.86
CA ARG A 188 -2.46 -10.94 -6.61
C ARG A 188 -1.79 -9.75 -7.31
N LEU A 189 -2.57 -8.91 -7.99
CA LEU A 189 -2.05 -7.70 -8.62
C LEU A 189 -1.44 -6.73 -7.60
N ALA A 190 -2.02 -6.61 -6.41
CA ALA A 190 -1.46 -5.80 -5.33
C ALA A 190 -0.11 -6.36 -4.84
N ILE A 191 0.01 -7.69 -4.69
CA ILE A 191 1.27 -8.35 -4.34
C ILE A 191 2.33 -8.10 -5.41
N GLU A 192 1.98 -8.23 -6.69
CA GLU A 192 2.90 -7.96 -7.81
C GLU A 192 3.36 -6.50 -7.85
N ARG A 193 2.43 -5.55 -7.64
CA ARG A 193 2.76 -4.13 -7.56
C ARG A 193 3.71 -3.85 -6.41
N GLU A 194 3.46 -4.43 -5.24
CA GLU A 194 4.32 -4.25 -4.07
C GLU A 194 5.73 -4.81 -4.32
N LYS A 195 5.85 -5.97 -4.98
CA LYS A 195 7.15 -6.52 -5.40
C LYS A 195 7.93 -5.56 -6.29
N ILE A 196 7.27 -4.92 -7.26
CA ILE A 196 7.92 -3.96 -8.15
C ILE A 196 8.39 -2.73 -7.38
N ILE A 197 7.55 -2.21 -6.48
CA ILE A 197 7.91 -1.05 -5.63
C ILE A 197 9.13 -1.39 -4.77
N ASP A 198 9.16 -2.57 -4.16
CA ASP A 198 10.28 -2.99 -3.34
C ASP A 198 11.56 -3.20 -4.15
N ALA A 199 11.47 -3.75 -5.36
CA ALA A 199 12.62 -3.88 -6.26
C ALA A 199 13.18 -2.51 -6.67
N ILE A 200 12.31 -1.53 -6.97
CA ILE A 200 12.75 -0.16 -7.28
C ILE A 200 13.44 0.46 -6.07
N LYS A 201 12.90 0.28 -4.86
CA LYS A 201 13.53 0.80 -3.64
C LYS A 201 14.92 0.20 -3.42
N GLU A 202 15.07 -1.11 -3.61
CA GLU A 202 16.36 -1.78 -3.48
C GLU A 202 17.37 -1.32 -4.55
N GLU A 203 16.92 -1.08 -5.78
CA GLU A 203 17.76 -0.51 -6.85
C GLU A 203 18.23 0.91 -6.48
N VAL A 204 17.32 1.79 -6.03
CA VAL A 204 17.65 3.16 -5.62
C VAL A 204 18.61 3.16 -4.42
N GLU A 205 18.34 2.34 -3.40
CA GLU A 205 19.25 2.18 -2.26
C GLU A 205 20.62 1.67 -2.75
N SER A 206 20.70 0.69 -3.66
CA SER A 206 22.01 0.21 -4.15
C SER A 206 22.81 1.25 -4.94
N GLU A 207 22.14 2.15 -5.67
CA GLU A 207 22.77 3.22 -6.44
C GLU A 207 23.30 4.34 -5.55
N GLU A 208 22.58 4.68 -4.48
CA GLU A 208 22.99 5.70 -3.50
C GLU A 208 24.29 5.30 -2.79
N TRP A 209 24.41 4.04 -2.36
CA TRP A 209 25.62 3.54 -1.71
C TRP A 209 26.82 3.45 -2.66
N ALA A 210 26.57 3.15 -3.94
CA ALA A 210 27.64 3.15 -4.96
C ALA A 210 28.16 4.57 -5.26
N ALA A 211 27.29 5.58 -5.18
CA ALA A 211 27.70 6.98 -5.32
C ALA A 211 28.44 7.50 -4.07
N GLU A 212 28.06 7.05 -2.87
CA GLU A 212 28.76 7.41 -1.63
C GLU A 212 30.17 6.78 -1.54
N GLU A 213 30.35 5.51 -1.94
CA GLU A 213 31.68 4.88 -1.99
C GLU A 213 32.64 5.55 -3.00
N GLU A 214 32.13 6.19 -4.05
CA GLU A 214 32.96 6.93 -5.02
C GLU A 214 33.33 8.35 -4.52
N ILE A 215 32.62 8.86 -3.51
CA ILE A 215 32.85 10.21 -2.92
C ILE A 215 33.65 10.14 -1.60
N GLU A 216 33.67 9.00 -0.89
CA GLU A 216 34.48 8.83 0.35
C GLU A 216 36.02 8.87 0.14
N ALA A 217 36.51 9.04 -1.09
CA ALA A 217 37.93 9.31 -1.35
C ALA A 217 38.32 10.79 -1.16
N GLU A 218 37.39 11.74 -1.20
CA GLU A 218 37.67 13.16 -0.96
C GLU A 218 36.47 13.84 -0.30
N VAL A 219 36.53 13.96 1.03
CA VAL A 219 36.14 15.14 1.85
C VAL A 219 35.63 14.63 3.21
N SER A 220 36.52 14.71 4.20
CA SER A 220 36.15 14.57 5.60
C SER A 220 35.39 15.81 6.07
N ALA A 221 34.36 15.56 6.88
CA ALA A 221 33.63 16.48 7.76
C ALA A 221 32.29 16.98 7.22
N GLU A 222 31.25 16.13 7.23
CA GLU A 222 29.88 16.62 7.14
C GLU A 222 28.94 15.98 8.18
N THR A 223 28.12 16.87 8.72
CA THR A 223 27.08 16.73 9.72
C THR A 223 26.13 15.59 9.43
N SER A 224 25.83 14.76 10.44
CA SER A 224 24.77 13.75 10.38
C SER A 224 23.41 14.44 10.22
N THR A 225 22.98 14.67 8.99
CA THR A 225 21.67 15.25 8.68
C THR A 225 20.60 14.24 9.08
N HIS A 226 19.66 14.66 9.93
CA HIS A 226 18.59 13.78 10.42
C HIS A 226 17.75 13.28 9.23
N PRO A 227 17.47 11.97 9.06
CA PRO A 227 16.75 11.45 7.89
C PRO A 227 15.40 12.13 7.63
N SER A 228 14.66 12.50 8.69
CA SER A 228 13.41 13.26 8.54
C SER A 228 13.62 14.66 7.97
N LEU A 229 14.73 15.34 8.33
CA LEU A 229 15.04 16.67 7.80
C LEU A 229 15.34 16.60 6.31
N SER A 230 16.11 15.59 5.88
CA SER A 230 16.39 15.34 4.47
C SER A 230 15.08 15.14 3.67
N ALA A 231 14.19 14.28 4.15
CA ALA A 231 12.88 14.07 3.50
C ALA A 231 12.01 15.35 3.44
N LEU A 232 12.10 16.22 4.44
CA LEU A 232 11.42 17.52 4.43
C LEU A 232 12.05 18.47 3.39
N GLN A 233 13.38 18.55 3.35
CA GLN A 233 14.13 19.37 2.39
C GLN A 233 13.83 18.94 0.95
N ASP A 234 13.84 17.64 0.65
CA ASP A 234 13.45 17.10 -0.66
C ASP A 234 12.05 17.54 -1.08
N GLY A 235 11.11 17.53 -0.14
CA GLY A 235 9.75 17.98 -0.36
C GLY A 235 9.63 19.48 -0.63
N ILE A 236 10.40 20.27 0.13
CA ILE A 236 10.48 21.74 -0.02
C ILE A 236 11.11 22.10 -1.37
N ASP A 237 12.23 21.48 -1.72
CA ASP A 237 12.95 21.73 -2.96
C ASP A 237 12.11 21.35 -4.17
N ALA A 238 11.43 20.20 -4.11
CA ALA A 238 10.49 19.79 -5.15
C ALA A 238 9.34 20.78 -5.34
N ALA A 239 8.80 21.34 -4.24
CA ALA A 239 7.74 22.35 -4.31
C ALA A 239 8.24 23.69 -4.86
N ILE A 240 9.45 24.13 -4.46
CA ILE A 240 10.05 25.39 -4.92
C ILE A 240 10.46 25.31 -6.39
N ALA A 241 10.85 24.14 -6.89
CA ALA A 241 11.21 23.93 -8.28
C ALA A 241 10.03 24.12 -9.26
N ILE A 242 8.78 24.15 -8.76
CA ILE A 242 7.57 24.44 -9.53
C ILE A 242 7.35 25.96 -9.57
N ASP A 243 8.05 26.63 -10.49
CA ASP A 243 8.03 28.08 -10.69
C ASP A 243 7.12 28.54 -11.83
N ASP A 244 6.57 27.62 -12.63
CA ASP A 244 5.70 27.93 -13.76
C ASP A 244 4.48 26.99 -13.87
N PRO A 245 3.40 27.43 -14.57
CA PRO A 245 2.18 26.64 -14.70
C PRO A 245 2.37 25.30 -15.43
N SER A 246 3.31 25.20 -16.38
CA SER A 246 3.52 23.96 -17.14
C SER A 246 4.14 22.86 -16.27
N LYS A 247 5.05 23.24 -15.37
CA LYS A 247 5.59 22.33 -14.35
C LYS A 247 4.53 21.93 -13.32
N MET A 248 3.57 22.80 -13.03
CA MET A 248 2.48 22.47 -12.12
C MET A 248 1.66 21.28 -12.65
N ASP A 249 1.33 21.28 -13.95
CA ASP A 249 0.58 20.20 -14.59
C ASP A 249 1.36 18.87 -14.61
N SER A 250 2.66 18.90 -14.90
CA SER A 250 3.46 17.68 -15.06
C SER A 250 4.02 17.12 -13.75
N CYS A 251 4.40 18.00 -12.82
CA CYS A 251 5.18 17.64 -11.64
C CYS A 251 4.50 17.98 -10.31
N GLY A 252 3.38 18.72 -10.32
CA GLY A 252 2.71 19.20 -9.11
C GLY A 252 2.28 18.08 -8.16
N LEU A 253 1.75 16.97 -8.67
CA LEU A 253 1.38 15.82 -7.85
C LEU A 253 2.60 15.13 -7.20
N SER A 254 3.70 15.01 -7.95
CA SER A 254 4.95 14.42 -7.43
C SER A 254 5.53 15.28 -6.32
N ALA A 255 5.60 16.60 -6.54
CA ALA A 255 6.06 17.56 -5.53
C ALA A 255 5.16 17.56 -4.28
N LEU A 256 3.83 17.52 -4.43
CA LEU A 256 2.89 17.41 -3.32
C LEU A 256 3.14 16.14 -2.50
N ASN A 257 3.36 14.99 -3.15
CA ASN A 257 3.61 13.73 -2.46
C ASN A 257 4.94 13.74 -1.69
N LYS A 258 6.02 14.27 -2.27
CA LYS A 258 7.31 14.43 -1.58
C LYS A 258 7.17 15.33 -0.36
N LEU A 259 6.54 16.50 -0.54
CA LEU A 259 6.28 17.44 0.54
C LEU A 259 5.43 16.81 1.66
N ARG A 260 4.42 16.03 1.30
CA ARG A 260 3.59 15.30 2.24
C ARG A 260 4.39 14.28 3.06
N ILE A 261 5.23 13.47 2.40
CA ILE A 261 6.13 12.52 3.09
C ILE A 261 7.03 13.27 4.07
N GLY A 262 7.69 14.34 3.63
CA GLY A 262 8.55 15.16 4.47
C GLY A 262 7.84 15.75 5.69
N CYS A 263 6.64 16.32 5.50
CA CYS A 263 5.85 16.87 6.61
C CYS A 263 5.41 15.80 7.62
N ILE A 264 5.05 14.59 7.15
CA ILE A 264 4.69 13.47 8.03
C ILE A 264 5.90 12.98 8.81
N SER A 265 7.07 12.86 8.17
CA SER A 265 8.32 12.42 8.80
C SER A 265 8.83 13.36 9.89
N CYS A 266 8.45 14.64 9.83
CA CYS A 266 8.78 15.67 10.82
C CYS A 266 7.63 15.97 11.81
N ALA A 267 6.49 15.30 11.69
CA ALA A 267 5.31 15.63 12.49
C ALA A 267 5.59 15.46 13.99
N GLY A 268 5.38 16.54 14.76
CA GLY A 268 5.65 16.60 16.20
C GLY A 268 7.06 17.08 16.58
N ASP A 269 7.95 17.31 15.61
CA ASP A 269 9.28 17.89 15.82
C ASP A 269 9.37 19.31 15.20
N ASP A 270 8.92 20.29 15.98
CA ASP A 270 8.90 21.70 15.58
C ASP A 270 10.29 22.30 15.32
N HIS A 271 11.35 21.68 15.84
CA HIS A 271 12.72 22.15 15.61
C HIS A 271 13.12 21.95 14.14
N LEU A 272 12.69 20.86 13.50
CA LEU A 272 12.98 20.58 12.09
C LEU A 272 12.28 21.60 11.18
N PHE A 273 11.01 21.91 11.42
CA PHE A 273 10.30 22.98 10.70
C PHE A 273 10.94 24.34 10.92
N SER A 274 11.48 24.60 12.12
CA SER A 274 12.12 25.88 12.44
C SER A 274 13.39 26.15 11.62
N GLN A 275 14.12 25.09 11.24
CA GLN A 275 15.31 25.21 10.39
C GLN A 275 14.97 25.69 8.97
N GLU A 276 13.76 25.38 8.50
CA GLU A 276 13.30 25.66 7.13
C GLU A 276 12.30 26.83 7.05
N LEU A 277 12.24 27.70 8.06
CA LEU A 277 11.27 28.80 8.14
C LEU A 277 11.29 29.75 6.94
N ASP A 278 12.47 29.98 6.36
CA ASP A 278 12.64 30.86 5.19
C ASP A 278 11.94 30.33 3.93
N ASN A 279 11.67 29.02 3.88
CA ASN A 279 11.00 28.36 2.78
C ASN A 279 9.47 28.31 2.93
N ALA A 280 8.94 28.58 4.14
CA ALA A 280 7.51 28.49 4.44
C ALA A 280 6.62 29.28 3.47
N PRO A 281 6.90 30.56 3.14
CA PRO A 281 6.05 31.31 2.21
C PRO A 281 6.00 30.72 0.80
N LYS A 282 7.10 30.12 0.32
CA LYS A 282 7.17 29.52 -1.01
C LYS A 282 6.32 28.26 -1.06
N VAL A 283 6.40 27.42 -0.03
CA VAL A 283 5.61 26.19 0.07
C VAL A 283 4.10 26.49 0.17
N PHE A 284 3.68 27.47 0.97
CA PHE A 284 2.26 27.86 1.00
C PHE A 284 1.79 28.37 -0.36
N ASN A 285 2.60 29.17 -1.06
CA ASN A 285 2.26 29.63 -2.41
C ASN A 285 2.13 28.47 -3.41
N PHE A 286 3.02 27.48 -3.35
CA PHE A 286 2.91 26.26 -4.14
C PHE A 286 1.58 25.54 -3.87
N LEU A 287 1.27 25.24 -2.60
CA LEU A 287 0.05 24.52 -2.21
C LEU A 287 -1.24 25.23 -2.66
N LEU A 288 -1.32 26.55 -2.46
CA LEU A 288 -2.48 27.34 -2.86
C LEU A 288 -2.59 27.45 -4.40
N SER A 289 -1.48 27.58 -5.11
CA SER A 289 -1.47 27.63 -6.58
C SER A 289 -1.86 26.28 -7.20
N LEU A 290 -1.33 25.18 -6.65
CA LEU A 290 -1.68 23.82 -7.04
C LEU A 290 -3.19 23.60 -6.88
N LEU A 291 -3.76 23.97 -5.73
CA LEU A 291 -5.19 23.79 -5.46
C LEU A 291 -6.09 24.69 -6.33
N LYS A 292 -5.59 25.87 -6.73
CA LYS A 292 -6.29 26.77 -7.66
C LYS A 292 -6.43 26.16 -9.06
N GLN A 293 -5.42 25.41 -9.50
CA GLN A 293 -5.38 24.77 -10.82
C GLN A 293 -6.02 23.36 -10.81
N HIS A 294 -5.71 22.55 -9.79
CA HIS A 294 -6.09 21.14 -9.67
C HIS A 294 -6.88 20.89 -8.38
N LYS A 295 -8.20 21.03 -8.47
CA LYS A 295 -9.09 20.93 -7.30
C LYS A 295 -9.16 19.51 -6.74
N GLU A 296 -8.88 18.51 -7.56
CA GLU A 296 -8.80 17.09 -7.22
C GLU A 296 -7.73 16.79 -6.16
N PHE A 297 -6.72 17.66 -6.01
CA PHE A 297 -5.66 17.49 -5.02
C PHE A 297 -6.01 18.08 -3.64
N LEU A 298 -7.25 18.52 -3.43
CA LEU A 298 -7.73 19.11 -2.17
C LEU A 298 -7.35 18.28 -0.94
N ASN A 299 -7.56 16.96 -0.97
CA ASN A 299 -7.30 16.12 0.21
C ASN A 299 -5.80 16.09 0.57
N GLY A 300 -4.91 15.99 -0.42
CA GLY A 300 -3.46 15.98 -0.18
C GLY A 300 -2.97 17.34 0.30
N VAL A 301 -3.45 18.43 -0.30
CA VAL A 301 -3.12 19.81 0.12
C VAL A 301 -3.64 20.09 1.53
N ALA A 302 -4.87 19.66 1.85
CA ALA A 302 -5.49 19.81 3.17
C ALA A 302 -4.68 19.13 4.28
N GLU A 303 -4.19 17.91 4.02
CA GLU A 303 -3.35 17.17 4.96
C GLU A 303 -2.03 17.87 5.23
N VAL A 304 -1.34 18.33 4.17
CA VAL A 304 -0.08 19.10 4.33
C VAL A 304 -0.33 20.40 5.08
N ILE A 305 -1.35 21.18 4.71
CA ILE A 305 -1.68 22.43 5.40
C ILE A 305 -1.97 22.17 6.88
N ASN A 306 -2.69 21.10 7.22
CA ASN A 306 -2.97 20.76 8.62
C ASN A 306 -1.67 20.54 9.41
N LEU A 307 -0.72 19.78 8.86
CA LEU A 307 0.59 19.54 9.48
C LEU A 307 1.39 20.85 9.63
N LEU A 308 1.41 21.70 8.60
CA LEU A 308 2.09 23.00 8.65
C LEU A 308 1.45 23.98 9.64
N MET A 309 0.13 23.91 9.85
CA MET A 309 -0.57 24.74 10.85
C MET A 309 -0.35 24.27 12.28
N ALA A 310 0.01 22.99 12.46
CA ALA A 310 0.40 22.41 13.74
C ALA A 310 1.85 22.74 14.12
N SER A 311 2.67 23.25 13.19
CA SER A 311 4.08 23.57 13.43
C SER A 311 4.38 25.07 13.55
N THR A 312 5.68 25.41 13.72
CA THR A 312 6.17 26.80 13.78
C THR A 312 5.86 27.63 12.53
N TRP A 313 5.65 26.99 11.38
CA TRP A 313 5.30 27.62 10.10
C TRP A 313 3.93 28.31 10.13
N CYS A 314 3.06 27.90 11.05
CA CYS A 314 1.80 28.57 11.29
C CYS A 314 1.97 30.08 11.51
N SER A 315 2.98 30.48 12.29
CA SER A 315 3.20 31.89 12.61
C SER A 315 3.57 32.72 11.37
N VAL A 316 4.21 32.10 10.37
CA VAL A 316 4.53 32.71 9.08
C VAL A 316 3.25 32.95 8.27
N PHE A 317 2.34 31.97 8.26
CA PHE A 317 1.05 32.09 7.59
C PHE A 317 0.17 33.18 8.21
N GLU A 318 0.04 33.20 9.54
CA GLU A 318 -0.78 34.19 10.27
C GLU A 318 -0.27 35.63 10.11
N LYS A 319 1.05 35.82 9.93
CA LYS A 319 1.65 37.14 9.72
C LYS A 319 1.67 37.58 8.25
N SER A 320 1.50 36.66 7.30
CA SER A 320 1.59 36.96 5.88
C SER A 320 0.23 37.30 5.26
N GLN A 321 -0.06 38.60 5.13
CA GLN A 321 -1.28 39.07 4.47
C GLN A 321 -1.40 38.55 3.03
N LEU A 322 -0.27 38.43 2.32
CA LEU A 322 -0.23 37.96 0.94
C LEU A 322 -0.70 36.49 0.81
N LEU A 323 -0.28 35.62 1.74
CA LEU A 323 -0.75 34.23 1.78
C LEU A 323 -2.24 34.14 2.12
N GLN A 324 -2.72 34.99 3.03
CA GLN A 324 -4.14 35.04 3.38
C GLN A 324 -5.01 35.54 2.23
N GLU A 325 -4.54 36.53 1.47
CA GLU A 325 -5.21 37.00 0.26
C GLU A 325 -5.27 35.88 -0.80
N ARG A 326 -4.15 35.15 -1.00
CA ARG A 326 -4.11 34.00 -1.91
C ARG A 326 -5.06 32.87 -1.47
N LEU A 327 -5.20 32.62 -0.18
CA LEU A 327 -6.20 31.68 0.33
C LEU A 327 -7.63 32.16 -0.01
N ARG A 328 -7.93 33.45 0.12
CA ARG A 328 -9.26 34.03 -0.22
C ARG A 328 -9.54 34.08 -1.72
N GLU A 329 -8.52 34.02 -2.57
CA GLU A 329 -8.70 33.88 -4.03
C GLU A 329 -9.20 32.49 -4.44
N LEU A 330 -9.10 31.48 -3.57
CA LEU A 330 -9.61 30.15 -3.89
C LEU A 330 -11.14 30.14 -3.98
N PRO A 331 -11.74 29.23 -4.77
CA PRO A 331 -13.17 28.99 -4.73
C PRO A 331 -13.67 28.72 -3.30
N LYS A 332 -14.83 29.29 -2.92
CA LYS A 332 -15.38 29.17 -1.55
C LYS A 332 -15.46 27.73 -1.01
N PRO A 333 -15.83 26.71 -1.81
CA PRO A 333 -15.83 25.32 -1.32
C PRO A 333 -14.44 24.81 -0.92
N LEU A 334 -13.38 25.24 -1.63
CA LEU A 334 -12.00 24.85 -1.30
C LEU A 334 -11.52 25.59 -0.05
N GLN A 335 -11.85 26.88 0.08
CA GLN A 335 -11.59 27.64 1.30
C GLN A 335 -12.24 26.97 2.53
N ALA A 336 -13.52 26.59 2.42
CA ALA A 336 -14.26 25.93 3.48
C ALA A 336 -13.60 24.60 3.89
N ALA A 337 -13.26 23.76 2.90
CA ALA A 337 -12.61 22.48 3.14
C ALA A 337 -11.23 22.62 3.80
N LEU A 338 -10.43 23.61 3.42
CA LEU A 338 -9.16 23.92 4.09
C LEU A 338 -9.37 24.48 5.49
N GLY A 339 -10.36 25.37 5.67
CA GLY A 339 -10.72 25.94 6.97
C GLY A 339 -11.16 24.88 7.98
N LEU A 340 -11.84 23.83 7.54
CA LEU A 340 -12.24 22.70 8.38
C LEU A 340 -11.05 21.92 8.96
N GLN A 341 -9.88 21.98 8.31
CA GLN A 341 -8.70 21.27 8.81
C GLN A 341 -8.05 21.98 10.00
N SER A 342 -8.13 23.31 10.06
CA SER A 342 -7.45 24.09 11.08
C SER A 342 -8.22 25.36 11.41
N SER A 343 -8.50 25.56 12.71
CA SER A 343 -9.14 26.77 13.23
C SER A 343 -8.38 28.05 12.87
N LYS A 344 -7.06 27.95 12.68
CA LYS A 344 -6.21 29.07 12.27
C LYS A 344 -6.47 29.45 10.82
N VAL A 345 -6.58 28.48 9.90
CA VAL A 345 -7.00 28.71 8.51
C VAL A 345 -8.42 29.26 8.45
N LEU A 346 -9.34 28.70 9.24
CA LEU A 346 -10.74 29.13 9.33
C LEU A 346 -10.89 30.62 9.71
N ALA A 347 -9.98 31.14 10.53
CA ALA A 347 -9.96 32.54 10.93
C ALA A 347 -9.66 33.49 9.75
N HIS A 348 -8.99 33.02 8.71
CA HIS A 348 -8.52 33.85 7.59
C HIS A 348 -9.31 33.68 6.27
N ILE A 349 -10.20 32.68 6.16
CA ILE A 349 -11.09 32.53 4.99
C ILE A 349 -12.26 33.53 5.00
N ASP A 350 -12.90 33.68 3.84
CA ASP A 350 -14.05 34.58 3.70
C ASP A 350 -15.27 34.13 4.51
N ALA A 351 -16.08 35.09 4.94
CA ALA A 351 -17.27 34.83 5.77
C ALA A 351 -18.25 33.85 5.10
N ASP A 352 -18.41 33.93 3.78
CA ASP A 352 -19.28 33.01 3.03
C ASP A 352 -18.72 31.59 2.97
N ALA A 353 -17.39 31.45 2.82
CA ALA A 353 -16.74 30.13 2.90
C ALA A 353 -16.83 29.56 4.32
N ARG A 354 -16.66 30.40 5.35
CA ARG A 354 -16.80 30.00 6.76
C ARG A 354 -18.20 29.51 7.11
N ARG A 355 -19.25 29.97 6.42
CA ARG A 355 -20.62 29.43 6.59
C ARG A 355 -20.82 28.07 5.93
N GLN A 356 -19.95 27.69 4.98
CA GLN A 356 -19.99 26.42 4.28
C GLN A 356 -19.09 25.35 4.93
N ALA A 357 -18.10 25.80 5.70
CA ALA A 357 -17.31 24.99 6.63
C ALA A 357 -18.18 24.64 7.84
#